data_AF-A0A9D5AFY7-F1
#
_entry.id   AF-A0A9D5AFY7-F1
#
_cell.length_a   1.000
_cell.length_b   1.000
_cell.length_c   1.000
_cell.angle_alpha   90.00
_cell.angle_beta   90.00
_cell.angle_gamma   90.00
#
_symmetry.space_group_name_H-M   'P 1'
#
loop_
_entity.id
_entity.type
_entity.pdbx_description
1 polymer ?
#
loop_
_entity_poly.entity_id
_entity_poly.type
_entity_poly.pdbx_seq_one_letter_code
_entity_poly.pdbx_strand_id
1 'polypeptide(L)'
;MICHLVGTSDAVASAEKLINEVLAEAEAGASAGGGTRRMAAQSGGDEFSMQIPNNKVGLIIGKGGETIKSMQASTGARIQSHHCGGYVAKWSREREVK
;
A
#
# COMPACT_ATOMS: atom_id res chain seq x y z
N MET A 1 8.22 -1.06 -5.46
CA MET A 1 6.88 -1.26 -6.06
C MET A 1 6.19 0.09 -6.17
N ILE A 2 5.46 0.35 -7.25
CA ILE A 2 4.63 1.56 -7.37
C ILE A 2 3.17 1.12 -7.23
N CYS A 3 2.45 1.77 -6.31
CA CYS A 3 1.01 1.60 -6.15
C CYS A 3 0.32 2.85 -6.68
N HIS A 4 -0.56 2.68 -7.66
CA HIS A 4 -1.49 3.70 -8.11
C HIS A 4 -2.80 3.54 -7.34
N LEU A 5 -3.31 4.62 -6.78
CA LEU A 5 -4.55 4.68 -6.03
C LEU A 5 -5.48 5.61 -6.79
N VAL A 6 -6.63 5.09 -7.21
CA VAL A 6 -7.64 5.83 -7.96
C VAL A 6 -8.94 5.84 -7.17
N GLY A 7 -9.52 7.01 -6.94
CA GLY A 7 -10.75 7.12 -6.17
C GLY A 7 -11.10 8.55 -5.80
N THR A 8 -12.03 8.69 -4.86
CA THR A 8 -12.32 10.00 -4.26
C THR A 8 -11.17 10.43 -3.36
N SER A 9 -11.02 11.74 -3.15
CA SER A 9 -9.95 12.29 -2.29
C SER A 9 -9.94 11.68 -0.89
N ASP A 10 -11.12 11.38 -0.33
CA ASP A 10 -11.28 10.74 0.98
C ASP A 10 -10.81 9.27 0.99
N ALA A 11 -11.19 8.51 -0.05
CA ALA A 11 -10.78 7.12 -0.21
C ALA A 11 -9.27 6.99 -0.41
N VAL A 12 -8.71 7.86 -1.25
CA VAL A 12 -7.26 7.91 -1.54
C VAL A 12 -6.48 8.29 -0.28
N ALA A 13 -6.92 9.33 0.45
CA ALA A 13 -6.29 9.73 1.70
C ALA A 13 -6.33 8.61 2.76
N SER A 14 -7.47 7.93 2.88
CA SER A 14 -7.62 6.79 3.78
C SER A 14 -6.70 5.63 3.40
N ALA A 15 -6.57 5.34 2.11
CA ALA A 15 -5.71 4.27 1.61
C ALA A 15 -4.23 4.58 1.76
N GLU A 16 -3.82 5.80 1.47
CA GLU A 16 -2.46 6.28 1.76
C GLU A 16 -2.14 6.10 3.24
N LYS A 17 -3.03 6.56 4.13
CA LYS A 17 -2.83 6.47 5.58
C LYS A 17 -2.64 5.02 6.03
N LEU A 18 -3.50 4.10 5.59
CA LEU A 18 -3.39 2.68 5.95
C LEU A 18 -2.07 2.06 5.48
N ILE A 19 -1.64 2.36 4.25
CA ILE A 19 -0.38 1.84 3.72
C ILE A 19 0.80 2.41 4.53
N ASN A 20 0.74 3.69 4.87
CA ASN A 20 1.78 4.37 5.64
C ASN A 20 1.84 3.84 7.09
N GLU A 21 0.69 3.54 7.70
CA GLU A 21 0.61 2.90 9.02
C GLU A 21 1.26 1.51 9.01
N VAL A 22 0.94 0.65 8.02
CA VAL A 22 1.57 -0.67 7.91
C VAL A 22 3.07 -0.59 7.64
N LEU A 23 3.51 0.42 6.89
CA LEU A 23 4.94 0.70 6.69
C LEU A 23 5.63 1.11 8.00
N ALA A 24 4.99 1.98 8.77
CA ALA A 24 5.49 2.49 10.05
C ALA A 24 5.52 1.41 11.14
N GLU A 25 4.45 0.61 11.27
CA GLU A 25 4.38 -0.51 12.22
C GLU A 25 5.49 -1.53 11.96
N ALA A 26 5.79 -1.82 10.69
CA ALA A 26 6.88 -2.70 10.33
C ALA A 26 8.26 -2.15 10.71
N GLU A 27 8.40 -0.85 10.98
CA GLU A 27 9.65 -0.17 11.34
C GLU A 27 9.76 0.13 12.85
N ALA A 28 8.69 -0.08 13.63
CA ALA A 28 8.62 0.19 15.08
C ALA A 28 9.54 -0.69 15.97
N GLY A 29 10.58 -1.29 15.38
CA GLY A 29 11.76 -1.82 16.08
C GLY A 29 12.96 -0.87 16.11
N ALA A 30 12.91 0.31 15.49
CA ALA A 30 13.98 1.30 15.53
C ALA A 30 13.58 2.50 16.39
N SER A 31 13.99 2.45 17.66
CA SER A 31 13.95 3.61 18.54
C SER A 31 14.98 4.66 18.09
N ALA A 32 14.65 5.93 18.35
CA ALA A 32 15.48 7.13 18.27
C ALA A 32 15.57 7.89 16.93
N GLY A 33 15.09 9.15 16.99
CA GLY A 33 15.92 10.28 16.57
C GLY A 33 15.52 10.96 15.26
N GLY A 34 14.89 12.14 15.41
CA GLY A 34 15.22 13.36 14.66
C GLY A 34 15.37 13.30 13.14
N GLY A 35 14.44 13.95 12.44
CA GLY A 35 14.65 14.33 11.05
C GLY A 35 13.49 15.12 10.48
N THR A 36 13.59 16.44 10.50
CA THR A 36 12.75 17.29 9.65
C THR A 36 12.99 16.89 8.20
N ARG A 37 12.01 16.30 7.53
CA ARG A 37 11.79 16.49 6.10
C ARG A 37 10.29 16.44 5.85
N ARG A 38 9.74 17.65 5.78
CA ARG A 38 8.55 17.94 4.98
C ARG A 38 8.71 17.23 3.64
N MET A 39 7.81 16.30 3.34
CA MET A 39 7.53 15.81 2.00
C MET A 39 6.03 15.50 2.03
N ALA A 40 5.23 16.50 1.65
CA ALA A 40 4.68 16.56 0.31
C ALA A 40 3.59 15.48 0.14
N ALA A 41 2.40 15.79 0.63
CA ALA A 41 1.18 15.26 0.04
C ALA A 41 0.37 16.46 -0.46
N GLN A 42 0.89 17.06 -1.53
CA GLN A 42 -0.02 17.57 -2.55
C GLN A 42 -0.69 16.32 -3.12
N SER A 43 -1.95 16.08 -2.77
CA SER A 43 -2.77 15.18 -3.58
C SER A 43 -4.21 15.68 -3.58
N GLY A 44 -4.41 16.76 -4.34
CA GLY A 44 -5.72 17.22 -4.78
C GLY A 44 -6.09 16.61 -6.12
N GLY A 45 -5.86 15.30 -6.28
CA GLY A 45 -6.18 14.55 -7.50
C GLY A 45 -6.88 13.26 -7.14
N ASP A 46 -7.91 12.94 -7.90
CA ASP A 46 -8.60 11.65 -8.01
C ASP A 46 -7.67 10.45 -8.27
N GLU A 47 -6.39 10.70 -8.53
CA GLU A 47 -5.33 9.71 -8.70
C GLU A 47 -4.08 10.07 -7.89
N PHE A 48 -3.57 9.11 -7.11
CA PHE A 48 -2.36 9.24 -6.30
C PHE A 48 -1.44 8.05 -6.54
N SER A 49 -0.13 8.27 -6.54
CA SER A 49 0.85 7.20 -6.72
C SER A 49 1.91 7.26 -5.64
N MET A 50 2.23 6.09 -5.06
CA MET A 50 3.23 5.98 -3.99
C MET A 50 4.23 4.87 -4.26
N GLN A 51 5.47 5.11 -3.83
CA GLN A 51 6.57 4.15 -3.93
C GLN A 51 6.69 3.37 -2.62
N ILE A 52 6.52 2.06 -2.71
CA ILE A 52 6.64 1.13 -1.58
C ILE A 52 7.97 0.36 -1.68
N PRO A 53 8.79 0.34 -0.61
CA PRO A 53 10.02 -0.44 -0.59
C PRO A 53 9.72 -1.94 -0.63
N ASN A 54 10.53 -2.69 -1.37
CA ASN A 54 10.35 -4.14 -1.56
C ASN A 54 10.51 -4.93 -0.25
N ASN A 55 11.21 -4.38 0.75
CA ASN A 55 11.36 -5.02 2.06
C ASN A 55 10.04 -5.08 2.85
N LYS A 56 9.09 -4.19 2.55
CA LYS A 56 7.82 -4.09 3.27
C LYS A 56 6.64 -4.58 2.46
N VAL A 57 6.77 -4.71 1.14
CA VAL A 57 5.67 -5.09 0.25
C VAL A 57 4.94 -6.38 0.63
N GLY A 58 5.67 -7.38 1.16
CA GLY A 58 5.05 -8.61 1.64
C GLY A 58 4.09 -8.41 2.82
N LEU A 59 4.33 -7.39 3.64
CA LEU A 59 3.47 -7.00 4.76
C LEU A 59 2.23 -6.23 4.27
N ILE A 60 2.40 -5.34 3.28
CA ILE A 60 1.28 -4.59 2.67
C ILE A 60 0.32 -5.55 1.94
N ILE A 61 0.86 -6.47 1.14
CA ILE A 61 0.03 -7.44 0.40
C ILE A 61 -0.62 -8.43 1.39
N GLY A 62 0.13 -8.85 2.41
CA GLY A 62 -0.26 -9.89 3.34
C GLY A 62 -0.07 -11.28 2.75
N LYS A 63 -0.09 -12.30 3.63
CA LYS A 63 -0.07 -13.71 3.20
C LYS A 63 -1.28 -13.96 2.31
N GLY A 64 -1.04 -14.39 1.07
CA GLY A 64 -2.14 -14.67 0.14
C GLY A 64 -2.96 -13.44 -0.26
N GLY A 65 -2.41 -12.22 -0.19
CA GLY A 65 -3.05 -11.00 -0.72
C GLY A 65 -4.38 -10.65 -0.07
N GLU A 66 -4.61 -11.12 1.16
CA GLU A 66 -5.80 -10.80 1.95
C GLU A 66 -5.76 -9.36 2.47
N THR A 67 -4.59 -8.92 2.94
CA THR A 67 -4.40 -7.56 3.48
C THR A 67 -4.66 -6.50 2.42
N ILE A 68 -4.12 -6.63 1.21
CA ILE A 68 -4.38 -5.65 0.14
C ILE A 68 -5.85 -5.61 -0.30
N LYS A 69 -6.56 -6.75 -0.28
CA LYS A 69 -8.02 -6.77 -0.53
C LYS A 69 -8.78 -6.04 0.56
N SER A 70 -8.41 -6.30 1.81
CA SER A 70 -9.01 -5.63 2.97
C SER A 70 -8.75 -4.13 2.92
N MET A 71 -7.53 -3.69 2.57
CA MET A 71 -7.18 -2.28 2.40
C MET A 71 -8.02 -1.62 1.29
N GLN A 72 -8.17 -2.27 0.13
CA GLN A 72 -9.05 -1.77 -0.94
C GLN A 72 -10.51 -1.70 -0.48
N ALA A 73 -11.01 -2.70 0.24
CA ALA A 73 -12.39 -2.75 0.72
C ALA A 73 -12.66 -1.72 1.83
N SER A 74 -11.71 -1.52 2.74
CA SER A 74 -11.82 -0.60 3.87
C SER A 74 -11.74 0.86 3.44
N THR A 75 -11.03 1.14 2.35
CA THR A 75 -10.81 2.52 1.86
C THR A 75 -11.78 2.88 0.75
N GLY A 76 -12.33 1.88 0.04
CA GLY A 76 -13.09 2.09 -1.18
C GLY A 76 -12.26 2.62 -2.34
N ALA A 77 -10.94 2.73 -2.18
CA ALA A 77 -10.03 3.18 -3.23
C ALA A 77 -9.59 2.01 -4.11
N ARG A 78 -9.46 2.27 -5.40
CA ARG A 78 -8.95 1.29 -6.35
C ARG A 78 -7.43 1.32 -6.34
N ILE A 79 -6.81 0.30 -5.76
CA ILE A 79 -5.35 0.19 -5.66
C ILE A 79 -4.83 -0.71 -6.80
N GLN A 80 -4.05 -0.14 -7.70
CA GLN A 80 -3.34 -0.82 -8.77
C GLN A 80 -1.86 -0.97 -8.41
N SER A 81 -1.41 -2.21 -8.29
CA SER A 81 -0.05 -2.56 -7.93
C SER A 81 0.80 -2.85 -9.17
N HIS A 82 1.69 -1.93 -9.55
CA HIS A 82 2.66 -2.16 -10.63
C HIS A 82 3.95 -2.73 -10.03
N HIS A 83 4.04 -4.06 -10.04
CA HIS A 83 5.22 -4.79 -9.59
C HIS A 83 6.17 -5.03 -10.77
N CYS A 84 7.13 -4.13 -10.96
CA CYS A 84 8.28 -4.43 -11.83
C CYS A 84 9.27 -5.29 -11.02
N GLY A 85 9.08 -6.62 -11.04
CA GLY A 85 10.02 -7.56 -10.43
C GLY A 85 9.35 -8.76 -9.75
N GLY A 86 9.43 -9.92 -10.42
CA GLY A 86 9.55 -11.32 -9.94
C GLY A 86 8.77 -11.90 -8.75
N TYR A 87 8.22 -11.11 -7.83
CA TYR A 87 7.67 -11.59 -6.54
C TYR A 87 6.16 -11.92 -6.56
N VAL A 88 5.49 -11.75 -7.71
CA VAL A 88 4.04 -12.03 -7.89
C VAL A 88 3.75 -13.50 -8.28
N ALA A 89 4.78 -14.32 -8.51
CA ALA A 89 4.62 -15.70 -8.97
C ALA A 89 3.89 -16.64 -7.97
N LYS A 90 3.49 -16.18 -6.78
CA LYS A 90 2.76 -16.98 -5.78
C LYS A 90 1.42 -16.38 -5.34
N TRP A 91 0.86 -15.44 -6.12
CA TRP A 91 -0.48 -14.90 -5.86
C TRP A 91 -1.43 -15.14 -7.03
N SER A 92 -1.57 -16.39 -7.46
CA SER A 92 -2.46 -16.71 -8.59
C SER A 92 -2.95 -18.15 -8.61
N ARG A 93 -3.13 -18.81 -7.45
CA ARG A 93 -3.66 -20.17 -7.49
C ARG A 93 -4.41 -20.65 -6.27
N GLU A 94 -5.37 -19.86 -5.77
CA GLU A 94 -6.39 -20.38 -4.86
C GLU A 94 -7.63 -19.49 -4.88
N ARG A 95 -8.17 -19.18 -6.06
CA ARG A 95 -9.55 -18.70 -6.22
C ARG A 95 -10.11 -19.05 -7.60
N GLU A 96 -10.61 -20.27 -7.68
CA GLU A 96 -11.79 -20.77 -8.42
C GLU A 96 -12.01 -22.16 -7.80
N VAL A 97 -13.11 -22.62 -7.22
CA VAL A 97 -14.53 -22.28 -7.23
C VAL A 97 -15.13 -22.99 -6.00
N LYS A 98 -16.02 -22.34 -5.25
CA LYS A 98 -17.26 -22.96 -4.74
C LYS A 98 -18.20 -21.90 -4.18
#